data_AF-A0A7S3LMQ8-F1
#
_entry.id   AF-A0A7S3LMQ8-F1
#
_cell.length_a   1.000
_cell.length_b   1.000
_cell.length_c   1.000
_cell.angle_alpha   90.00
_cell.angle_beta   90.00
_cell.angle_gamma   90.00
#
_symmetry.space_group_name_H-M   'P 1'
#
loop_
_entity.id
_entity.type
_entity.pdbx_description
1 polymer ?
#
loop_
_entity_poly.entity_id
_entity_poly.type
_entity_poly.pdbx_seq_one_letter_code
_entity_poly.pdbx_strand_id
1 'polypeptide(L)'
;MKSNLKIVSKDVEKVIPKSPCLVIFAVPGFAHEAYLRAIRPHLTDGSVIGAMPGEGAFDVAVHYVFENDKQWLESLNLKPLKYDIWAMDTLPWACRISEYGKSVDLLATKAYVDVAIYPPSRQDAIVKTLQNLLGGIELKPISNILAVTLGRFWHPIITYGYYRNRLPLEKELDAPPLFYESIDTFTAEKISAVSDEILEVKKTLLSRYPTMNLASVVHVKDWMLASYGEEIADKTNLQVMYLFVAALF
;
A
#
# COMPACT_ATOMS: atom_id res chain seq x y z
N MET A 1 4.56 -7.71 22.89
CA MET A 1 5.92 -7.22 23.21
C MET A 1 5.78 -5.80 23.76
N LYS A 2 6.35 -5.45 24.92
CA LYS A 2 6.38 -4.03 25.36
C LYS A 2 7.56 -3.35 24.67
N SER A 3 7.30 -2.49 23.69
CA SER A 3 8.32 -1.64 23.06
C SER A 3 8.52 -0.39 23.90
N ASN A 4 9.78 0.01 24.12
CA ASN A 4 10.13 1.25 24.80
C ASN A 4 10.67 2.24 23.77
N LEU A 5 10.05 3.41 23.65
CA LEU A 5 10.55 4.50 22.82
C LEU A 5 11.96 4.89 23.29
N LYS A 6 12.95 4.78 22.40
CA LYS A 6 14.35 5.09 22.72
C LYS A 6 14.74 6.53 22.38
N ILE A 7 14.31 7.01 21.21
CA ILE A 7 14.68 8.33 20.71
C ILE A 7 13.60 8.84 19.74
N VAL A 8 13.35 10.15 19.78
CA VAL A 8 12.60 10.89 18.75
C VAL A 8 13.51 12.02 18.28
N SER A 9 13.89 12.02 17.00
CA SER A 9 14.84 12.99 16.46
C SER A 9 14.65 13.15 14.96
N LYS A 10 14.97 14.36 14.46
CA LYS A 10 15.14 14.63 13.03
C LYS A 10 16.54 14.30 12.50
N ASP A 11 17.47 14.01 13.41
CA ASP A 11 18.85 13.64 13.11
C ASP A 11 18.93 12.13 12.85
N VAL A 12 19.01 11.76 11.58
CA VAL A 12 18.91 10.36 11.12
C VAL A 12 20.06 9.51 11.65
N GLU A 13 21.27 10.06 11.75
CA GLU A 13 22.45 9.35 12.28
C GLU A 13 22.24 8.88 13.72
N LYS A 14 21.48 9.65 14.52
CA LYS A 14 21.17 9.29 15.92
C LYS A 14 20.07 8.24 16.05
N VAL A 15 19.23 8.08 15.03
CA VAL A 15 18.05 7.18 15.08
C VAL A 15 18.36 5.82 14.46
N ILE A 16 19.17 5.80 13.38
CA ILE A 16 19.53 4.55 12.70
C ILE A 16 20.65 3.84 13.48
N PRO A 17 20.43 2.60 13.98
CA PRO A 17 21.46 1.86 14.70
C PRO A 17 22.54 1.36 13.74
N LYS A 18 23.74 1.09 14.27
CA LYS A 18 24.87 0.50 13.50
C LYS A 18 24.72 -0.99 13.19
N SER A 19 23.58 -1.59 13.54
CA SER A 19 23.24 -3.00 13.28
C SER A 19 22.06 -3.09 12.32
N PRO A 20 21.86 -4.24 11.63
CA PRO A 20 20.66 -4.45 10.81
C PRO A 20 19.39 -4.14 11.61
N CYS A 21 18.45 -3.41 11.00
CA CYS A 21 17.24 -2.96 11.65
C CYS A 21 16.01 -3.07 10.74
N LEU A 22 14.82 -2.97 11.34
CA LEU A 22 13.56 -2.81 10.62
C LEU A 22 13.24 -1.32 10.52
N VAL A 23 13.09 -0.82 9.30
CA VAL A 23 12.66 0.55 9.00
C VAL A 23 11.22 0.51 8.49
N ILE A 24 10.37 1.36 9.07
CA ILE A 24 8.94 1.43 8.75
C ILE A 24 8.58 2.85 8.33
N PHE A 25 8.13 3.00 7.09
CA PHE A 25 7.63 4.25 6.54
C PHE A 25 6.12 4.29 6.75
N ALA A 26 5.68 5.07 7.74
CA ALA A 26 4.28 5.37 8.01
C ALA A 26 3.94 6.80 7.55
N VAL A 27 4.25 7.08 6.28
CA VAL A 27 4.08 8.40 5.65
C VAL A 27 3.51 8.24 4.24
N PRO A 28 2.88 9.28 3.66
CA PRO A 28 2.40 9.23 2.27
C PRO A 28 3.51 8.93 1.26
N GLY A 29 3.14 8.29 0.14
CA GLY A 29 4.08 7.83 -0.89
C GLY A 29 5.03 8.90 -1.43
N PHE A 30 4.54 10.14 -1.58
CA PHE A 30 5.38 11.25 -2.06
C PHE A 30 6.58 11.56 -1.16
N ALA A 31 6.54 11.18 0.12
CA ALA A 31 7.59 11.44 1.08
C ALA A 31 8.64 10.31 1.13
N HIS A 32 8.36 9.13 0.57
CA HIS A 32 9.23 7.96 0.68
C HIS A 32 10.64 8.24 0.18
N GLU A 33 10.80 8.85 -0.99
CA GLU A 33 12.12 9.12 -1.57
C GLU A 33 12.99 9.99 -0.67
N ALA A 34 12.43 11.06 -0.09
CA ALA A 34 13.16 11.97 0.78
C ALA A 34 13.73 11.24 2.01
N TYR A 35 12.91 10.39 2.63
CA TYR A 35 13.35 9.57 3.77
C TYR A 35 14.33 8.47 3.36
N LEU A 36 14.13 7.80 2.22
CA LEU A 36 15.06 6.80 1.68
C LEU A 36 16.45 7.41 1.47
N ARG A 37 16.52 8.61 0.87
CA ARG A 37 17.79 9.33 0.65
C ARG A 37 18.46 9.71 1.97
N ALA A 38 17.67 10.10 2.97
CA ALA A 38 18.19 10.49 4.29
C ALA A 38 18.75 9.30 5.08
N ILE A 39 18.11 8.12 5.03
CA ILE A 39 18.58 6.94 5.77
C ILE A 39 19.71 6.19 5.06
N ARG A 40 19.78 6.26 3.73
CA ARG A 40 20.76 5.51 2.91
C ARG A 40 22.20 5.56 3.45
N PRO A 41 22.78 6.73 3.82
CA PRO A 41 24.18 6.80 4.27
C PRO A 41 24.43 6.10 5.61
N HIS A 42 23.39 5.81 6.38
CA HIS A 42 23.48 5.31 7.75
C HIS A 42 22.98 3.87 7.89
N LEU A 43 22.32 3.33 6.86
CA LEU A 43 21.64 2.04 6.94
C LEU A 43 22.61 0.87 6.77
N THR A 44 22.65 -0.03 7.75
CA THR A 44 23.47 -1.24 7.72
C THR A 44 22.92 -2.30 6.76
N ASP A 45 23.80 -2.96 6.02
CA ASP A 45 23.48 -4.12 5.17
C ASP A 45 22.70 -5.19 5.96
N GLY A 46 21.72 -5.83 5.32
CA GLY A 46 20.81 -6.80 5.94
C GLY A 46 19.62 -6.17 6.68
N SER A 47 19.50 -4.84 6.67
CA SER A 47 18.30 -4.17 7.18
C SER A 47 17.07 -4.49 6.32
N VAL A 48 15.90 -4.43 6.96
CA VAL A 48 14.60 -4.66 6.35
C VAL A 48 13.88 -3.32 6.23
N ILE A 49 13.51 -2.90 5.03
CA ILE A 49 12.92 -1.59 4.75
C ILE A 49 11.50 -1.81 4.24
N GLY A 50 10.51 -1.09 4.76
CA GLY A 50 9.19 -1.16 4.16
C GLY A 50 8.26 -0.04 4.56
N ALA A 51 7.11 -0.04 3.90
CA ALA A 51 6.15 1.04 3.99
C ALA A 51 4.74 0.50 4.23
N MET A 52 3.97 1.26 5.02
CA MET A 52 2.54 1.07 5.25
C MET A 52 1.84 2.43 5.14
N PRO A 53 1.12 2.71 4.03
CA PRO A 53 1.03 1.89 2.82
C PRO A 53 2.31 1.95 1.97
N GLY A 54 2.62 0.88 1.25
CA GLY A 54 3.76 0.75 0.33
C GLY A 54 3.36 0.77 -1.15
N GLU A 55 2.29 1.51 -1.46
CA GLU A 55 1.79 1.72 -2.83
C GLU A 55 2.78 2.55 -3.67
N GLY A 56 2.65 2.49 -5.00
CA GLY A 56 3.42 3.34 -5.92
C GLY A 56 4.84 2.87 -6.21
N ALA A 57 5.05 1.56 -6.35
CA ALA A 57 6.35 0.96 -6.68
C ALA A 57 7.46 1.28 -5.66
N PHE A 58 7.18 1.06 -4.37
CA PHE A 58 8.12 1.31 -3.28
C PHE A 58 9.48 0.62 -3.47
N ASP A 59 9.48 -0.60 -3.99
CA ASP A 59 10.70 -1.35 -4.33
C ASP A 59 11.56 -0.65 -5.38
N VAL A 60 10.93 -0.13 -6.43
CA VAL A 60 11.60 0.67 -7.47
C VAL A 60 12.23 1.92 -6.86
N ALA A 61 11.53 2.60 -5.94
CA ALA A 61 12.08 3.76 -5.25
C ALA A 61 13.30 3.41 -4.38
N VAL A 62 13.26 2.27 -3.67
CA VAL A 62 14.40 1.76 -2.89
C VAL A 62 15.59 1.48 -3.81
N HIS A 63 15.39 0.73 -4.89
CA HIS A 63 16.47 0.45 -5.84
C HIS A 63 17.06 1.74 -6.44
N TYR A 64 16.21 2.66 -6.90
CA TYR A 64 16.62 3.92 -7.48
C TYR A 64 17.54 4.72 -6.54
N VAL A 65 17.14 4.84 -5.27
CA VAL A 65 17.91 5.61 -4.28
C VAL A 65 19.19 4.89 -3.87
N PHE A 66 19.18 3.57 -3.70
CA PHE A 66 20.29 2.82 -3.10
C PHE A 66 21.33 2.32 -4.12
N GLU A 67 20.97 2.19 -5.41
CA GLU A 67 21.86 1.65 -6.47
C GLU A 67 22.48 2.70 -7.42
N ASN A 68 22.40 4.00 -7.08
CA ASN A 68 22.89 5.17 -7.84
C ASN A 68 22.02 5.63 -9.02
N ASP A 69 21.11 6.57 -8.73
CA ASP A 69 20.43 7.66 -9.48
C ASP A 69 20.43 7.73 -11.03
N LYS A 70 21.32 7.08 -11.81
CA LYS A 70 21.28 7.09 -13.30
C LYS A 70 21.77 5.81 -13.99
N GLN A 71 22.74 5.07 -13.45
CA GLN A 71 23.28 3.86 -14.10
C GLN A 71 22.33 2.64 -14.03
N TRP A 72 21.40 2.66 -13.08
CA TRP A 72 20.45 1.58 -12.80
C TRP A 72 19.43 1.36 -13.94
N LEU A 73 18.90 2.44 -14.54
CA LEU A 73 17.96 2.36 -15.67
C LEU A 73 18.64 1.88 -16.95
N GLU A 74 19.91 2.25 -17.14
CA GLU A 74 20.66 2.00 -18.37
C GLU A 74 21.21 0.57 -18.46
N SER A 75 21.37 -0.13 -17.34
CA SER A 75 22.07 -1.42 -17.32
C SER A 75 21.20 -2.65 -16.99
N LEU A 76 20.03 -2.50 -16.34
CA LEU A 76 19.10 -3.57 -15.89
C LEU A 76 19.75 -4.83 -15.27
N ASN A 77 21.04 -4.82 -15.02
CA ASN A 77 21.82 -5.92 -14.47
C ASN A 77 21.78 -5.77 -12.95
N LEU A 78 20.55 -5.90 -12.43
CA LEU A 78 20.20 -5.66 -11.03
C LEU A 78 21.13 -6.46 -10.13
N LYS A 79 21.90 -5.75 -9.30
CA LYS A 79 22.62 -6.41 -8.22
C LYS A 79 21.59 -6.73 -7.14
N PRO A 80 21.70 -7.87 -6.44
CA PRO A 80 20.87 -8.12 -5.29
C PRO A 80 20.98 -6.95 -4.32
N LEU A 81 19.83 -6.40 -3.93
CA LEU A 81 19.81 -5.42 -2.86
C LEU A 81 20.43 -6.05 -1.63
N LYS A 82 21.17 -5.22 -0.89
CA LYS A 82 21.69 -5.59 0.42
C LYS A 82 20.63 -5.51 1.50
N TYR A 83 19.38 -5.24 1.14
CA TYR A 83 18.27 -4.96 2.03
C TYR A 83 17.08 -5.81 1.59
N ASP A 84 16.33 -6.30 2.57
CA ASP A 84 15.03 -6.91 2.30
C ASP A 84 13.97 -5.80 2.28
N ILE A 85 12.98 -5.91 1.40
CA ILE A 85 11.90 -4.93 1.23
C ILE A 85 10.57 -5.57 1.61
N TRP A 86 9.67 -4.78 2.22
CA TRP A 86 8.26 -5.12 2.34
C TRP A 86 7.34 -3.93 2.02
N ALA A 87 6.12 -4.23 1.59
CA ALA A 87 5.09 -3.23 1.32
C ALA A 87 3.72 -3.75 1.74
N MET A 88 3.00 -2.97 2.56
CA MET A 88 1.58 -3.23 2.83
C MET A 88 0.69 -2.53 1.81
N ASP A 89 -0.41 -3.16 1.46
CA ASP A 89 -1.39 -2.58 0.54
C ASP A 89 -2.19 -1.43 1.17
N THR A 90 -2.26 -1.33 2.50
CA THR A 90 -3.01 -0.29 3.20
C THR A 90 -2.48 -0.06 4.62
N LEU A 91 -3.03 0.94 5.31
CA LEU A 91 -2.80 1.12 6.74
C LEU A 91 -3.56 0.05 7.54
N PRO A 92 -2.96 -0.54 8.57
CA PRO A 92 -3.64 -1.57 9.37
C PRO A 92 -4.81 -1.04 10.22
N TRP A 93 -4.83 0.27 10.47
CA TRP A 93 -5.79 0.92 11.35
C TRP A 93 -6.36 2.20 10.75
N ALA A 94 -7.62 2.48 11.09
CA ALA A 94 -8.16 3.83 11.01
C ALA A 94 -7.89 4.53 12.35
N CYS A 95 -7.10 5.59 12.32
CA CYS A 95 -6.70 6.31 13.53
C CYS A 95 -6.62 7.82 13.31
N ARG A 96 -6.78 8.57 14.39
CA ARG A 96 -6.71 10.04 14.36
C ARG A 96 -5.92 10.56 15.55
N ILE A 97 -5.03 11.52 15.31
CA ILE A 97 -4.30 12.19 16.39
C ILE A 97 -5.32 12.95 17.24
N SER A 98 -5.36 12.64 18.54
CA SER A 98 -6.15 13.39 19.52
C SER A 98 -5.31 14.47 20.22
N GLU A 99 -4.04 14.16 20.51
CA GLU A 99 -3.05 15.14 21.00
C GLU A 99 -1.70 14.91 20.34
N TYR A 100 -1.18 15.94 19.66
CA TYR A 100 0.07 15.85 18.91
C TYR A 100 1.24 15.39 19.78
N GLY A 101 1.88 14.29 19.35
CA GLY A 101 3.04 13.71 20.03
C GLY A 101 2.73 12.98 21.34
N LYS A 102 1.44 12.84 21.72
CA LYS A 102 1.05 12.20 22.98
C LYS A 102 -0.01 11.10 22.82
N SER A 103 -1.06 11.33 22.04
CA SER A 103 -2.17 10.37 21.93
C SER A 103 -2.75 10.28 20.52
N VAL A 104 -3.27 9.09 20.23
CA VAL A 104 -3.97 8.74 19.00
C VAL A 104 -5.21 7.92 19.37
N ASP A 105 -6.33 8.23 18.74
CA ASP A 105 -7.56 7.47 18.86
C ASP A 105 -7.59 6.40 17.78
N LEU A 106 -7.80 5.15 18.21
CA LEU A 106 -7.96 4.02 17.31
C LEU A 106 -9.45 3.84 17.00
N LEU A 107 -9.86 4.19 15.78
CA LEU A 107 -11.26 4.16 15.38
C LEU A 107 -11.68 2.76 14.92
N ALA A 108 -10.81 2.09 14.16
CA ALA A 108 -11.03 0.73 13.68
C ALA A 108 -9.72 0.00 13.39
N THR A 109 -9.78 -1.33 13.44
CA THR A 109 -8.68 -2.26 13.15
C THR A 109 -9.14 -3.19 12.05
N LYS A 110 -8.35 -3.34 10.98
CA LYS A 110 -8.66 -4.30 9.91
C LYS A 110 -8.50 -5.73 10.40
N ALA A 111 -9.33 -6.65 9.91
CA ALA A 111 -9.20 -8.08 10.20
C ALA A 111 -7.86 -8.64 9.68
N TYR A 112 -7.48 -8.22 8.47
CA TYR A 112 -6.19 -8.56 7.86
C TYR A 112 -5.67 -7.44 6.96
N VAL A 113 -4.37 -7.51 6.63
CA VAL A 113 -3.68 -6.63 5.68
C VAL A 113 -2.79 -7.47 4.77
N ASP A 114 -2.80 -7.17 3.46
CA ASP A 114 -1.92 -7.84 2.51
C ASP A 114 -0.50 -7.25 2.59
N VAL A 115 0.51 -8.12 2.58
CA VAL A 115 1.92 -7.72 2.65
C VAL A 115 2.75 -8.42 1.58
N ALA A 116 3.42 -7.63 0.75
CA ALA A 116 4.37 -8.13 -0.23
C ALA A 116 5.80 -8.07 0.34
N ILE A 117 6.61 -9.10 0.08
CA ILE A 117 7.99 -9.22 0.55
C ILE A 117 8.94 -9.44 -0.63
N TYR A 118 10.11 -8.81 -0.59
CA TYR A 118 11.22 -9.05 -1.50
C TYR A 118 12.55 -9.18 -0.72
N PRO A 119 13.40 -10.18 -0.99
CA PRO A 119 13.15 -11.30 -1.89
C PRO A 119 12.15 -12.31 -1.28
N PRO A 120 11.42 -13.10 -2.09
CA PRO A 120 10.40 -14.04 -1.60
C PRO A 120 10.93 -15.07 -0.58
N SER A 121 12.22 -15.43 -0.66
CA SER A 121 12.86 -16.35 0.29
C SER A 121 12.90 -15.84 1.74
N ARG A 122 12.62 -14.56 1.96
CA ARG A 122 12.61 -13.91 3.28
C ARG A 122 11.20 -13.72 3.84
N GLN A 123 10.17 -14.12 3.10
CA GLN A 123 8.76 -13.90 3.43
C GLN A 123 8.41 -14.32 4.86
N ASP A 124 8.61 -15.60 5.20
CA ASP A 124 8.18 -16.13 6.50
C ASP A 124 8.88 -15.41 7.68
N ALA A 125 10.16 -15.10 7.53
CA ALA A 125 10.94 -14.42 8.57
C ALA A 125 10.48 -12.97 8.79
N ILE A 126 10.19 -12.24 7.70
CA ILE A 126 9.77 -10.84 7.77
C ILE A 126 8.32 -10.75 8.22
N VAL A 127 7.42 -11.56 7.67
CA VAL A 127 6.00 -11.60 8.06
C VAL A 127 5.87 -11.95 9.55
N LYS A 128 6.62 -12.94 10.04
CA LYS A 128 6.65 -13.25 11.48
C LYS A 128 7.12 -12.08 12.32
N THR A 129 8.16 -11.36 11.88
CA THR A 129 8.67 -10.17 12.57
C THR A 129 7.60 -9.07 12.62
N LEU A 130 6.97 -8.76 11.49
CA LEU A 130 5.91 -7.75 11.40
C LEU A 130 4.68 -8.14 12.20
N GLN A 131 4.27 -9.41 12.16
CA GLN A 131 3.13 -9.94 12.90
C GLN A 131 3.33 -9.81 14.42
N ASN A 132 4.54 -10.07 14.91
CA ASN A 132 4.90 -9.89 16.32
C ASN A 132 4.93 -8.41 16.75
N LEU A 133 5.26 -7.51 15.82
CA LEU A 133 5.33 -6.07 16.08
C LEU A 133 3.95 -5.43 16.10
N LEU A 134 3.17 -5.65 15.03
CA LEU A 134 1.90 -4.97 14.83
C LEU A 134 0.81 -5.58 15.72
N GLY A 135 0.77 -6.91 15.84
CA GLY A 135 -0.22 -7.63 16.64
C GLY A 135 -1.68 -7.30 16.27
N GLY A 136 -2.63 -8.10 16.73
CA GLY A 136 -4.07 -7.79 16.61
C GLY A 136 -4.64 -7.69 15.19
N ILE A 137 -3.83 -7.97 14.16
CA ILE A 137 -4.19 -7.93 12.73
C ILE A 137 -3.48 -9.09 12.06
N GLU A 138 -4.17 -9.87 11.23
CA GLU A 138 -3.55 -10.92 10.42
C GLU A 138 -2.79 -10.30 9.23
N LEU A 139 -1.51 -10.65 9.06
CA LEU A 139 -0.75 -10.27 7.87
C LEU A 139 -0.79 -11.39 6.84
N LYS A 140 -1.34 -11.11 5.65
CA LYS A 140 -1.47 -12.08 4.56
C LYS A 140 -0.40 -11.84 3.50
N PRO A 141 0.57 -12.75 3.32
CA PRO A 141 1.57 -12.58 2.29
C PRO A 141 0.94 -12.65 0.89
N ILE A 142 1.33 -11.73 0.02
CA ILE A 142 0.90 -11.67 -1.39
C ILE A 142 2.08 -11.81 -2.35
N SER A 143 1.79 -12.00 -3.63
CA SER A 143 2.74 -12.48 -4.64
C SER A 143 4.01 -11.63 -4.79
N ASN A 144 3.89 -10.30 -4.84
CA ASN A 144 5.01 -9.35 -4.93
C ASN A 144 4.53 -7.89 -4.78
N ILE A 145 5.49 -6.95 -4.74
CA ILE A 145 5.22 -5.51 -4.56
C ILE A 145 4.56 -4.89 -5.80
N LEU A 146 4.76 -5.46 -6.99
CA LEU A 146 4.02 -5.05 -8.19
C LEU A 146 2.51 -5.31 -8.02
N ALA A 147 2.10 -6.39 -7.34
CA ALA A 147 0.70 -6.64 -7.05
C ALA A 147 0.07 -5.54 -6.16
N VAL A 148 0.82 -5.03 -5.18
CA VAL A 148 0.40 -3.84 -4.39
C VAL A 148 0.21 -2.63 -5.30
N THR A 149 1.18 -2.38 -6.18
CA THR A 149 1.19 -1.22 -7.07
C THR A 149 0.02 -1.24 -8.06
N LEU A 150 -0.34 -2.40 -8.59
CA LEU A 150 -1.45 -2.55 -9.54
C LEU A 150 -2.84 -2.52 -8.86
N GLY A 151 -2.92 -2.69 -7.55
CA GLY A 151 -4.19 -2.89 -6.84
C GLY A 151 -4.97 -1.64 -6.42
N ARG A 152 -4.49 -0.42 -6.73
CA ARG A 152 -4.99 0.82 -6.08
C ARG A 152 -5.26 1.95 -7.08
N PHE A 153 -6.39 1.88 -7.77
CA PHE A 153 -6.71 2.76 -8.90
C PHE A 153 -8.08 3.45 -8.80
N TRP A 154 -8.95 3.07 -7.86
CA TRP A 154 -10.34 3.52 -7.86
C TRP A 154 -10.55 4.94 -7.34
N HIS A 155 -9.71 5.47 -6.43
CA HIS A 155 -9.95 6.81 -5.86
C HIS A 155 -10.03 7.92 -6.93
N PRO A 156 -9.12 7.97 -7.93
CA PRO A 156 -9.27 8.88 -9.08
C PRO A 156 -10.56 8.64 -9.87
N ILE A 157 -10.97 7.38 -10.06
CA ILE A 157 -12.18 7.02 -10.83
C ILE A 157 -13.44 7.47 -10.10
N ILE A 158 -13.52 7.26 -8.77
CA ILE A 158 -14.63 7.72 -7.93
C ILE A 158 -14.71 9.25 -7.96
N THR A 159 -13.57 9.92 -7.79
CA THR A 159 -13.48 11.38 -7.83
C THR A 159 -13.95 11.92 -9.19
N TYR A 160 -13.44 11.37 -10.30
CA TYR A 160 -13.90 11.72 -11.64
C TYR A 160 -15.40 11.42 -11.81
N GLY A 161 -15.84 10.24 -11.38
CA GLY A 161 -17.23 9.80 -11.38
C GLY A 161 -18.15 10.84 -10.75
N TYR A 162 -17.79 11.34 -9.57
CA TYR A 162 -18.54 12.40 -8.90
C TYR A 162 -18.48 13.73 -9.68
N TYR A 163 -17.32 14.18 -10.14
CA TYR A 163 -17.21 15.54 -10.70
C TYR A 163 -17.49 15.67 -12.20
N ARG A 164 -17.54 14.58 -12.97
CA ARG A 164 -17.59 14.59 -14.46
C ARG A 164 -18.68 15.46 -15.08
N ASN A 165 -19.84 15.56 -14.43
CA ASN A 165 -21.00 16.34 -14.90
C ASN A 165 -21.39 17.45 -13.91
N ARG A 166 -20.49 17.79 -12.99
CA ARG A 166 -20.72 18.77 -11.91
C ARG A 166 -19.74 19.95 -11.98
N LEU A 167 -18.81 19.93 -12.93
CA LEU A 167 -17.81 20.98 -13.11
C LEU A 167 -18.11 21.87 -14.33
N PRO A 168 -17.93 23.21 -14.21
CA PRO A 168 -17.67 23.93 -12.96
C PRO A 168 -18.85 23.81 -11.99
N LEU A 169 -18.59 23.82 -10.68
CA LEU A 169 -19.66 23.81 -9.69
C LEU A 169 -20.42 25.14 -9.80
N GLU A 170 -21.70 25.08 -10.23
CA GLU A 170 -22.56 26.26 -10.32
C GLU A 170 -22.92 26.83 -8.94
N LYS A 171 -22.87 25.99 -7.90
CA LYS A 171 -23.09 26.34 -6.49
C LYS A 171 -22.12 25.56 -5.61
N GLU A 172 -21.76 26.16 -4.48
CA GLU A 172 -21.04 25.47 -3.41
C GLU A 172 -21.86 24.27 -2.91
N LEU A 173 -21.15 23.23 -2.48
CA LEU A 173 -21.78 22.06 -1.86
C LEU A 173 -22.13 22.39 -0.41
N ASP A 174 -23.37 22.06 -0.01
CA ASP A 174 -23.83 22.29 1.37
C ASP A 174 -23.02 21.49 2.41
N ALA A 175 -22.45 20.35 2.00
CA ALA A 175 -21.58 19.51 2.81
C ALA A 175 -20.59 18.74 1.92
N PRO A 176 -19.44 18.27 2.46
CA PRO A 176 -18.56 17.36 1.74
C PRO A 176 -19.33 16.11 1.28
N PRO A 177 -19.18 15.69 0.01
CA PRO A 177 -19.87 14.51 -0.47
C PRO A 177 -19.33 13.26 0.20
N LEU A 178 -20.24 12.35 0.48
CA LEU A 178 -19.92 10.99 0.88
C LEU A 178 -19.17 10.28 -0.25
N PHE A 179 -17.94 9.84 0.01
CA PHE A 179 -17.02 9.43 -1.05
C PHE A 179 -17.46 8.13 -1.74
N TYR A 180 -17.66 7.05 -0.97
CA TYR A 180 -18.05 5.76 -1.54
C TYR A 180 -19.54 5.69 -1.91
N GLU A 181 -20.43 6.36 -1.16
CA GLU A 181 -21.85 6.47 -1.55
C GLU A 181 -22.07 7.31 -2.82
N SER A 182 -21.06 8.06 -3.27
CA SER A 182 -21.16 8.82 -4.52
C SER A 182 -21.06 7.97 -5.79
N ILE A 183 -20.71 6.68 -5.66
CA ILE A 183 -20.53 5.78 -6.79
C ILE A 183 -21.90 5.49 -7.42
N ASP A 184 -22.05 5.90 -8.68
CA ASP A 184 -23.17 5.52 -9.53
C ASP A 184 -22.80 4.38 -10.49
N THR A 185 -23.78 3.92 -11.28
CA THR A 185 -23.59 2.83 -12.24
C THR A 185 -22.44 3.10 -13.21
N PHE A 186 -22.33 4.32 -13.75
CA PHE A 186 -21.23 4.70 -14.64
C PHE A 186 -19.87 4.54 -13.94
N THR A 187 -19.76 5.02 -12.70
CA THR A 187 -18.52 4.98 -11.94
C THR A 187 -18.14 3.53 -11.61
N ALA A 188 -19.11 2.71 -11.21
CA ALA A 188 -18.92 1.27 -10.97
C ALA A 188 -18.46 0.53 -12.23
N GLU A 189 -19.06 0.83 -13.38
CA GLU A 189 -18.63 0.29 -14.69
C GLU A 189 -17.19 0.69 -15.03
N LYS A 190 -16.80 1.95 -14.77
CA LYS A 190 -15.41 2.40 -15.00
C LYS A 190 -14.41 1.75 -14.07
N ILE A 191 -14.77 1.54 -12.80
CA ILE A 191 -13.92 0.79 -11.85
C ILE A 191 -13.72 -0.65 -12.37
N SER A 192 -14.78 -1.31 -12.84
CA SER A 192 -14.66 -2.65 -13.43
C SER A 192 -13.78 -2.64 -14.67
N ALA A 193 -13.99 -1.71 -15.59
CA ALA A 193 -13.24 -1.64 -16.84
C ALA A 193 -11.72 -1.43 -16.62
N VAL A 194 -11.34 -0.55 -15.69
CA VAL A 194 -9.91 -0.38 -15.34
C VAL A 194 -9.35 -1.63 -14.66
N SER A 195 -10.16 -2.35 -13.88
CA SER A 195 -9.76 -3.64 -13.34
C SER A 195 -9.51 -4.68 -14.44
N ASP A 196 -10.31 -4.69 -15.51
CA ASP A 196 -10.09 -5.55 -16.67
C ASP A 196 -8.78 -5.20 -17.40
N GLU A 197 -8.49 -3.91 -17.57
CA GLU A 197 -7.21 -3.44 -18.15
C GLU A 197 -6.00 -3.94 -17.33
N ILE A 198 -6.09 -3.91 -16.00
CA ILE A 198 -5.05 -4.45 -15.11
C ILE A 198 -4.86 -5.96 -15.31
N LEU A 199 -5.94 -6.71 -15.53
CA LEU A 199 -5.86 -8.15 -15.82
C LEU A 199 -5.23 -8.42 -17.19
N GLU A 200 -5.45 -7.57 -18.18
CA GLU A 200 -4.74 -7.67 -19.46
C GLU A 200 -3.24 -7.33 -19.34
N VAL A 201 -2.88 -6.37 -18.47
CA VAL A 201 -1.47 -6.12 -18.11
C VAL A 201 -0.86 -7.37 -17.47
N LYS A 202 -1.55 -7.98 -16.49
CA LYS A 202 -1.12 -9.24 -15.85
C LYS A 202 -0.88 -10.34 -16.89
N LYS A 203 -1.84 -10.57 -17.78
CA LYS A 203 -1.75 -11.58 -18.85
C LYS A 203 -0.57 -11.32 -19.78
N THR A 204 -0.34 -10.06 -20.16
CA THR A 204 0.79 -9.65 -21.00
C THR A 204 2.13 -9.91 -20.30
N LEU A 205 2.23 -9.55 -19.01
CA LEU A 205 3.42 -9.80 -18.20
C LEU A 205 3.71 -11.29 -18.06
N LEU A 206 2.71 -12.12 -17.76
CA LEU A 206 2.88 -13.57 -17.65
C LEU A 206 3.25 -14.22 -18.98
N SER A 207 2.77 -13.69 -20.12
CA SER A 207 3.16 -14.18 -21.44
C SER A 207 4.63 -13.92 -21.74
N ARG A 208 5.17 -12.77 -21.29
CA ARG A 208 6.57 -12.37 -21.49
C ARG A 208 7.51 -12.95 -20.42
N TYR A 209 7.02 -13.13 -19.20
CA TYR A 209 7.76 -13.59 -18.04
C TYR A 209 7.00 -14.72 -17.33
N PRO A 210 7.01 -15.96 -17.89
CA PRO A 210 6.16 -17.06 -17.40
C PRO A 210 6.42 -17.50 -15.96
N THR A 211 7.59 -17.18 -15.41
CA THR A 211 7.98 -17.51 -14.03
C THR A 211 7.57 -16.43 -13.02
N MET A 212 7.03 -15.28 -13.48
CA MET A 212 6.57 -14.22 -12.60
C MET A 212 5.32 -14.64 -11.84
N ASN A 213 5.31 -14.41 -10.52
CA ASN A 213 4.13 -14.66 -9.71
C ASN A 213 3.24 -13.41 -9.63
N LEU A 214 2.09 -13.41 -10.28
CA LEU A 214 1.06 -12.35 -10.15
C LEU A 214 -0.27 -12.92 -9.65
N ALA A 215 -0.25 -13.98 -8.85
CA ALA A 215 -1.46 -14.64 -8.37
C ALA A 215 -2.39 -13.69 -7.59
N SER A 216 -1.81 -12.74 -6.85
CA SER A 216 -2.56 -11.77 -6.03
C SER A 216 -3.17 -10.62 -6.84
N VAL A 217 -2.83 -10.47 -8.13
CA VAL A 217 -3.49 -9.48 -9.01
C VAL A 217 -4.80 -10.09 -9.50
N VAL A 218 -5.91 -9.72 -8.86
CA VAL A 218 -7.25 -10.22 -9.15
C VAL A 218 -8.17 -9.08 -9.58
N HIS A 219 -9.36 -9.40 -10.11
CA HIS A 219 -10.35 -8.38 -10.39
C HIS A 219 -10.77 -7.70 -9.08
N VAL A 220 -11.05 -6.39 -9.10
CA VAL A 220 -11.44 -5.63 -7.90
C VAL A 220 -12.68 -6.21 -7.21
N LYS A 221 -13.61 -6.78 -7.98
CA LYS A 221 -14.76 -7.53 -7.44
C LYS A 221 -14.32 -8.72 -6.58
N ASP A 222 -13.38 -9.51 -7.07
CA ASP A 222 -12.89 -10.70 -6.35
C ASP A 222 -12.14 -10.29 -5.10
N TRP A 223 -11.33 -9.23 -5.18
CA TRP A 223 -10.67 -8.64 -4.03
C TRP A 223 -11.69 -8.18 -2.97
N MET A 224 -12.73 -7.44 -3.36
CA MET A 224 -13.77 -6.99 -2.43
C MET A 224 -14.50 -8.16 -1.76
N LEU A 225 -14.79 -9.23 -2.49
CA LEU A 225 -15.40 -10.43 -1.93
C LEU A 225 -14.47 -11.15 -0.96
N ALA A 226 -13.17 -11.21 -1.25
CA ALA A 226 -12.17 -11.79 -0.36
C ALA A 226 -11.93 -10.92 0.90
N SER A 227 -12.09 -9.60 0.80
CA SER A 227 -11.87 -8.66 1.92
C SER A 227 -13.07 -8.46 2.81
N TYR A 228 -14.26 -8.36 2.23
CA TYR A 228 -15.47 -7.92 2.94
C TYR A 228 -16.69 -8.80 2.61
N GLY A 229 -16.51 -9.94 1.94
CA GLY A 229 -17.62 -10.73 1.41
C GLY A 229 -18.62 -11.21 2.46
N GLU A 230 -18.22 -11.41 3.72
CA GLU A 230 -19.16 -11.77 4.79
C GLU A 230 -20.01 -10.59 5.26
N GLU A 231 -19.51 -9.36 5.09
CA GLU A 231 -20.13 -8.13 5.60
C GLU A 231 -20.91 -7.38 4.50
N ILE A 232 -20.60 -7.62 3.23
CA ILE A 232 -21.35 -7.09 2.08
C ILE A 232 -22.69 -7.82 1.94
N ALA A 233 -23.78 -7.10 2.22
CA ALA A 233 -25.15 -7.63 2.10
C ALA A 233 -25.58 -7.88 0.63
N ASP A 234 -25.25 -6.97 -0.29
CA ASP A 234 -25.59 -7.07 -1.72
C ASP A 234 -24.32 -7.14 -2.58
N LYS A 235 -24.19 -8.24 -3.33
CA LYS A 235 -23.00 -8.60 -4.14
C LYS A 235 -23.29 -8.55 -5.65
N THR A 236 -24.43 -7.99 -6.06
CA THR A 236 -24.88 -8.00 -7.45
C THR A 236 -23.93 -7.24 -8.38
N ASN A 237 -23.40 -6.09 -7.95
CA ASN A 237 -22.46 -5.27 -8.72
C ASN A 237 -21.57 -4.41 -7.81
N LEU A 238 -20.53 -3.80 -8.38
CA LEU A 238 -19.56 -3.01 -7.61
C LEU A 238 -20.17 -1.79 -6.90
N GLN A 239 -21.20 -1.15 -7.48
CA GLN A 239 -21.85 0.02 -6.89
C GLN A 239 -22.36 -0.29 -5.48
N VAL A 240 -23.15 -1.37 -5.36
CA VAL A 240 -23.74 -1.79 -4.07
C VAL A 240 -22.70 -2.39 -3.13
N MET A 241 -21.66 -3.03 -3.66
CA MET A 241 -20.55 -3.55 -2.85
C MET A 241 -19.76 -2.42 -2.18
N TYR A 242 -19.55 -1.28 -2.86
CA TYR A 242 -18.82 -0.14 -2.28
C TYR A 242 -19.63 0.65 -1.24
N LEU A 243 -20.96 0.53 -1.21
CA LEU A 243 -21.77 1.11 -0.13
C LEU A 243 -21.38 0.53 1.24
N PHE A 244 -20.95 -0.74 1.28
CA PHE A 244 -20.44 -1.32 2.51
C PHE A 244 -19.11 -0.69 2.94
N VAL A 245 -18.20 -0.42 1.99
CA VAL A 245 -16.91 0.23 2.28
C VAL A 245 -17.11 1.61 2.88
N ALA A 246 -18.17 2.32 2.49
CA ALA A 246 -18.55 3.60 3.09
C ALA A 246 -18.77 3.51 4.60
N ALA A 247 -19.39 2.43 5.09
CA ALA A 247 -19.70 2.26 6.51
C ALA A 247 -18.48 1.99 7.40
N LEU A 248 -17.31 1.77 6.80
CA LEU A 248 -16.05 1.52 7.52
C LEU A 248 -15.22 2.80 7.75
N PHE A 249 -15.64 3.95 7.20
CA PHE A 249 -14.93 5.24 7.27
C PHE A 249 -15.85 6.36 7.78
#